data_AF-A0A386H9Z4-F1
#
_entry.id   AF-A0A386H9Z4-F1
#
_cell.length_a   1.000
_cell.length_b   1.000
_cell.length_c   1.000
_cell.angle_alpha   90.00
_cell.angle_beta   90.00
_cell.angle_gamma   90.00
#
_symmetry.space_group_name_H-M   'P 1'
#
loop_
_entity.id
_entity.type
_entity.pdbx_description
1 polymer ?
#
loop_
_entity_poly.entity_id
_entity_poly.type
_entity_poly.pdbx_seq_one_letter_code
_entity_poly.pdbx_strand_id
1 'polypeptide(L)'
;MAVTITYDKKISHESISSYTRKWANYFGDMTLAPSDNSDEDYIFQLGSYSPADSGSLYAYGRINPQQNNVAITTGYVATTSMVGDDLFNQQVTAGINGSLYFGEKISPLSNIELSKGQLDHEIYYRLKNEKLKFDGLDIADDIESSFYMLLHSYIHHDCLSGKDLGVYSLLRGDAEPILKKLKAQGIDVDTPLKDMAIASQFEAASEVINDAPVIDTVGTAANVEILLAA
;
A
#
# COMPACT_ATOMS: atom_id res chain seq x y z
N MET A 1 15.06 -2.36 8.08
CA MET A 1 14.98 -1.82 6.71
C MET A 1 14.75 -0.32 6.81
N ALA A 2 15.08 0.46 5.78
CA ALA A 2 14.74 1.89 5.73
C ALA A 2 13.31 2.06 5.22
N VAL A 3 12.59 3.04 5.75
CA VAL A 3 11.25 3.41 5.28
C VAL A 3 11.34 4.05 3.90
N THR A 4 10.49 3.63 2.98
CA THR A 4 10.33 4.27 1.67
C THR A 4 8.90 4.74 1.47
N ILE A 5 8.75 5.89 0.81
CA ILE A 5 7.44 6.50 0.55
C ILE A 5 7.26 6.64 -0.96
N THR A 6 6.13 6.20 -1.49
CA THR A 6 5.78 6.40 -2.90
C THR A 6 4.47 7.16 -3.03
N TYR A 7 4.36 8.15 -3.92
CA TYR A 7 3.18 9.01 -4.02
C TYR A 7 2.70 9.31 -5.46
N ASP A 8 1.41 9.59 -5.60
CA ASP A 8 0.78 10.03 -6.86
C ASP A 8 1.07 11.52 -7.11
N LYS A 9 1.46 11.87 -8.34
CA LYS A 9 1.81 13.24 -8.74
C LYS A 9 0.76 14.28 -8.31
N LYS A 10 -0.52 13.92 -8.31
CA LYS A 10 -1.64 14.80 -7.94
C LYS A 10 -1.60 15.24 -6.48
N ILE A 11 -0.90 14.50 -5.61
CA ILE A 11 -0.73 14.85 -4.20
C ILE A 11 0.69 15.33 -3.88
N SER A 12 1.53 15.58 -4.88
CA SER A 12 2.93 16.00 -4.71
C SER A 12 3.14 17.24 -3.81
N HIS A 13 2.17 18.14 -3.77
CA HIS A 13 2.20 19.36 -2.95
C HIS A 13 1.64 19.16 -1.53
N GLU A 14 0.96 18.05 -1.27
CA GLU A 14 0.47 17.69 0.06
C GLU A 14 1.65 17.19 0.92
N SER A 15 1.55 17.35 2.23
CA SER A 15 2.40 16.61 3.17
C SER A 15 1.70 15.30 3.54
N ILE A 16 2.41 14.39 4.21
CA ILE A 16 1.80 13.19 4.79
C ILE A 16 0.67 13.60 5.76
N SER A 17 0.93 14.61 6.58
CA SER A 17 0.01 15.04 7.61
C SER A 17 -1.24 15.71 7.03
N SER A 18 -1.15 16.48 5.94
CA SER A 18 -2.31 17.05 5.26
C SER A 18 -3.11 15.98 4.52
N TYR A 19 -2.44 15.10 3.78
CA TYR A 19 -3.08 14.04 3.01
C TYR A 19 -3.79 13.02 3.91
N THR A 20 -3.13 12.51 4.94
CA THR A 20 -3.70 11.47 5.83
C THR A 20 -4.90 12.00 6.62
N ARG A 21 -4.88 13.27 7.08
CA ARG A 21 -6.05 13.90 7.72
C ARG A 21 -7.23 14.02 6.76
N LYS A 22 -6.96 14.47 5.53
CA LYS A 22 -7.98 14.57 4.48
C LYS A 22 -8.58 13.20 4.16
N TRP A 23 -7.74 12.18 4.04
CA TRP A 23 -8.18 10.80 3.84
C TRP A 23 -9.05 10.33 5.01
N ALA A 24 -8.63 10.54 6.27
CA ALA A 24 -9.37 10.10 7.45
C ALA A 24 -10.76 10.75 7.53
N ASN A 25 -10.84 12.05 7.24
CA ASN A 25 -12.11 12.77 7.15
C ASN A 25 -13.03 12.22 6.04
N TYR A 26 -12.49 11.82 4.90
CA TYR A 26 -13.27 11.21 3.82
C TYR A 26 -13.67 9.77 4.12
N PHE A 27 -12.84 9.03 4.85
CA PHE A 27 -13.14 7.66 5.27
C PHE A 27 -14.28 7.66 6.28
N GLY A 28 -14.17 8.50 7.33
CA GLY A 28 -15.15 8.58 8.40
C GLY A 28 -14.93 7.53 9.49
N ASP A 29 -15.94 7.30 10.32
CA ASP A 29 -15.89 6.28 11.37
C ASP A 29 -16.58 4.99 10.91
N MET A 30 -15.77 3.93 10.70
CA MET A 30 -16.26 2.61 10.29
C MET A 30 -17.04 1.88 11.40
N THR A 31 -16.87 2.27 12.67
CA THR A 31 -17.56 1.63 13.81
C THR A 31 -18.96 2.18 14.06
N LEU A 32 -19.29 3.34 13.49
CA LEU A 32 -20.61 3.99 13.58
C LEU A 32 -21.54 3.63 12.42
N ALA A 33 -21.16 2.68 11.55
CA ALA A 33 -22.03 2.21 10.47
C ALA A 33 -23.37 1.72 11.06
N PRO A 34 -24.53 2.32 10.71
CA PRO A 34 -25.75 2.15 11.47
C PRO A 34 -26.25 0.71 11.42
N SER A 35 -26.60 0.18 12.58
CA SER A 35 -27.56 -0.90 12.68
C SER A 35 -28.86 -0.50 11.97
N ASP A 36 -29.34 -1.39 11.11
CA ASP A 36 -30.73 -1.64 10.78
C ASP A 36 -31.27 -1.27 9.39
N ASN A 37 -30.62 -0.51 8.48
CA ASN A 37 -31.20 -0.32 7.11
C ASN A 37 -30.31 0.31 6.00
N SER A 38 -28.98 0.18 6.04
CA SER A 38 -28.13 0.61 4.91
C SER A 38 -27.21 -0.52 4.48
N ASP A 39 -27.21 -0.84 3.19
CA ASP A 39 -26.14 -1.63 2.55
C ASP A 39 -24.79 -1.13 3.10
N GLU A 40 -24.00 -2.05 3.67
CA GLU A 40 -22.80 -1.76 4.46
C GLU A 40 -21.93 -0.67 3.80
N ASP A 41 -21.78 0.49 4.45
CA ASP A 41 -21.05 1.64 3.88
C ASP A 41 -19.54 1.36 3.69
N TYR A 42 -19.05 0.26 4.25
CA TYR A 42 -17.65 -0.13 4.28
C TYR A 42 -17.44 -1.58 3.84
N ILE A 43 -16.30 -1.85 3.21
CA ILE A 43 -15.82 -3.18 2.87
C ILE A 43 -14.58 -3.50 3.71
N PHE A 44 -14.48 -4.76 4.13
CA PHE A 44 -13.28 -5.34 4.74
C PHE A 44 -12.86 -6.60 3.97
N GLN A 45 -11.56 -6.76 3.73
CA GLN A 45 -10.98 -8.00 3.20
C GLN A 45 -9.68 -8.38 3.91
N LEU A 46 -9.51 -9.68 4.12
CA LEU A 46 -8.30 -10.29 4.66
C LEU A 46 -7.48 -10.93 3.53
N GLY A 47 -6.16 -10.87 3.67
CA GLY A 47 -5.22 -11.68 2.91
C GLY A 47 -3.97 -12.01 3.74
N SER A 48 -3.13 -12.90 3.22
CA SER A 48 -1.92 -13.35 3.92
C SER A 48 -0.75 -13.56 2.96
N TYR A 49 0.47 -13.43 3.49
CA TYR A 49 1.72 -13.80 2.83
C TYR A 49 2.14 -15.22 3.30
N SER A 50 2.60 -16.06 2.37
CA SER A 50 2.85 -17.51 2.48
C SER A 50 3.63 -18.01 1.24
N PRO A 51 4.23 -19.21 1.20
CA PRO A 51 4.72 -19.97 2.34
C PRO A 51 6.15 -19.57 2.74
N ALA A 52 6.90 -18.88 1.86
CA ALA A 52 8.27 -18.45 2.14
C ALA A 52 8.33 -17.21 3.04
N ASP A 53 7.33 -16.35 2.90
CA ASP A 53 7.06 -15.19 3.74
C ASP A 53 5.87 -15.50 4.65
N SER A 54 5.79 -14.84 5.82
CA SER A 54 4.63 -14.94 6.71
C SER A 54 4.10 -13.57 7.06
N GLY A 55 2.79 -13.37 7.11
CA GLY A 55 2.25 -12.09 7.55
C GLY A 55 0.82 -11.84 7.12
N SER A 56 0.21 -10.83 7.74
CA SER A 56 -1.19 -10.47 7.53
C SER A 56 -1.32 -9.24 6.65
N LEU A 57 -2.37 -9.20 5.83
CA LEU A 57 -2.73 -8.07 5.01
C LEU A 57 -4.23 -7.78 5.13
N TYR A 58 -4.59 -6.56 5.47
CA TYR A 58 -5.96 -6.12 5.70
C TYR A 58 -6.29 -4.97 4.76
N ALA A 59 -7.47 -5.01 4.16
CA ALA A 59 -7.96 -3.93 3.34
C ALA A 59 -9.32 -3.43 3.80
N TYR A 60 -9.45 -2.11 3.83
CA TYR A 60 -10.65 -1.40 4.25
C TYR A 60 -11.00 -0.34 3.20
N GLY A 61 -12.28 -0.19 2.89
CA GLY A 61 -12.71 0.80 1.90
C GLY A 61 -14.12 1.25 2.15
N ARG A 62 -14.45 2.45 1.66
CA ARG A 62 -15.81 2.96 1.68
C ARG A 62 -16.53 2.57 0.38
N ILE A 63 -17.68 1.89 0.48
CA ILE A 63 -18.42 1.35 -0.68
C ILE A 63 -19.30 2.42 -1.33
N ASN A 64 -19.98 3.25 -0.52
CA ASN A 64 -20.90 4.29 -0.96
C ASN A 64 -20.45 5.69 -0.50
N PRO A 65 -19.27 6.18 -0.93
CA PRO A 65 -18.81 7.49 -0.50
C PRO A 65 -19.72 8.59 -1.08
N GLN A 66 -20.20 9.48 -0.21
CA GLN A 66 -21.01 10.63 -0.65
C GLN A 66 -20.23 11.61 -1.55
N GLN A 67 -18.89 11.59 -1.50
CA GLN A 67 -18.04 12.56 -2.20
C GLN A 67 -16.76 11.96 -2.79
N ASN A 68 -15.96 11.24 -1.99
CA ASN A 68 -14.62 10.80 -2.39
C ASN A 68 -14.41 9.32 -2.12
N ASN A 69 -13.98 8.58 -3.15
CA ASN A 69 -13.56 7.20 -3.02
C ASN A 69 -12.26 7.13 -2.21
N VAL A 70 -12.29 6.39 -1.10
CA VAL A 70 -11.14 6.16 -0.23
C VAL A 70 -11.08 4.71 0.21
N ALA A 71 -9.89 4.16 0.14
CA ALA A 71 -9.56 2.84 0.63
C ALA A 71 -8.13 2.82 1.17
N ILE A 72 -7.83 1.82 1.98
CA ILE A 72 -6.52 1.58 2.55
C ILE A 72 -6.23 0.09 2.60
N THR A 73 -4.96 -0.25 2.42
CA THR A 73 -4.42 -1.58 2.69
C THR A 73 -3.28 -1.43 3.69
N THR A 74 -3.28 -2.28 4.70
CA THR A 74 -2.28 -2.29 5.78
C THR A 74 -1.85 -3.72 6.02
N GLY A 75 -0.58 -3.96 6.23
CA GLY A 75 -0.10 -5.30 6.49
C GLY A 75 1.36 -5.34 6.86
N TYR A 76 1.84 -6.53 7.15
CA TYR A 76 3.27 -6.73 7.40
C TYR A 76 3.73 -8.05 6.81
N VAL A 77 5.02 -8.11 6.52
CA VAL A 77 5.71 -9.32 6.11
C VAL A 77 6.82 -9.59 7.12
N ALA A 78 6.82 -10.79 7.69
CA ALA A 78 7.88 -11.36 8.49
C ALA A 78 8.69 -12.33 7.62
N THR A 79 9.91 -11.93 7.31
CA THR A 79 10.91 -12.74 6.63
C THR A 79 11.73 -13.48 7.68
N THR A 80 11.90 -14.79 7.51
CA THR A 80 12.76 -15.58 8.42
C THR A 80 14.05 -15.95 7.69
N SER A 81 15.18 -15.74 8.36
CA SER A 81 16.49 -16.13 7.83
C SER A 81 17.20 -17.01 8.83
N MET A 82 17.79 -18.12 8.36
CA MET A 82 18.68 -18.93 9.18
C MET A 82 20.01 -18.21 9.33
N VAL A 83 20.49 -18.11 10.56
CA VAL A 83 21.80 -17.57 10.91
C VAL A 83 22.71 -18.76 11.22
N GLY A 84 23.65 -19.04 10.32
CA GLY A 84 24.66 -20.09 10.46
C GLY A 84 24.36 -21.37 9.65
N ASP A 85 25.43 -22.11 9.35
CA ASP A 85 25.38 -23.36 8.55
C ASP A 85 25.27 -24.63 9.43
N ASP A 86 25.26 -24.49 10.76
CA ASP A 86 25.14 -25.61 11.69
C ASP A 86 23.67 -26.04 11.81
N LEU A 87 23.36 -27.21 11.22
CA LEU A 87 22.05 -27.85 11.27
C LEU A 87 21.52 -28.04 12.71
N PHE A 88 22.39 -28.05 13.72
CA PHE A 88 22.01 -28.24 15.13
C PHE A 88 21.97 -26.93 15.95
N ASN A 89 22.40 -25.80 15.37
CA ASN A 89 22.35 -24.49 16.01
C ASN A 89 21.77 -23.44 15.06
N GLN A 90 20.54 -23.71 14.59
CA GLN A 90 19.80 -22.79 13.75
C GLN A 90 19.21 -21.67 14.60
N GLN A 91 19.78 -20.47 14.49
CA GLN A 91 19.17 -19.25 15.00
C GLN A 91 18.36 -18.61 13.87
N VAL A 92 17.07 -18.38 14.08
CA VAL A 92 16.22 -17.69 13.11
C VAL A 92 16.12 -16.21 13.47
N THR A 93 16.44 -15.34 12.53
CA THR A 93 16.16 -13.90 12.67
C THR A 93 14.93 -13.54 11.86
N ALA A 94 13.95 -12.89 12.50
CA ALA A 94 12.76 -12.37 11.84
C ALA A 94 12.97 -10.90 11.46
N GLY A 95 12.85 -10.60 10.16
CA GLY A 95 12.73 -9.23 9.66
C GLY A 95 11.26 -8.90 9.42
N ILE A 96 10.68 -8.03 10.23
CA ILE A 96 9.29 -7.59 10.10
C ILE A 96 9.25 -6.25 9.36
N ASN A 97 8.43 -6.18 8.32
CA ASN A 97 8.26 -4.98 7.50
C ASN A 97 6.76 -4.67 7.39
N GLY A 98 6.32 -3.60 8.05
CA GLY A 98 4.97 -3.06 7.96
C GLY A 98 4.77 -2.14 6.75
N SER A 99 3.54 -2.10 6.28
CA SER A 99 3.13 -1.36 5.09
C SER A 99 1.79 -0.68 5.29
N LEU A 100 1.63 0.50 4.66
CA LEU A 100 0.40 1.29 4.69
C LEU A 100 0.18 1.94 3.33
N TYR A 101 -0.86 1.52 2.61
CA TYR A 101 -1.15 1.97 1.25
C TYR A 101 -2.52 2.62 1.16
N PHE A 102 -2.55 3.90 0.80
CA PHE A 102 -3.76 4.68 0.57
C PHE A 102 -4.14 4.63 -0.91
N GLY A 103 -5.42 4.45 -1.20
CA GLY A 103 -5.98 4.45 -2.55
C GLY A 103 -7.45 4.83 -2.55
N GLU A 104 -8.15 4.51 -3.64
CA GLU A 104 -9.54 4.94 -3.83
C GLU A 104 -10.54 3.80 -3.64
N LYS A 105 -10.21 2.57 -4.07
CA LYS A 105 -11.16 1.45 -4.06
C LYS A 105 -10.49 0.09 -3.88
N ILE A 106 -11.16 -0.83 -3.20
CA ILE A 106 -10.81 -2.25 -3.18
C ILE A 106 -11.64 -2.99 -4.22
N SER A 107 -10.98 -3.83 -5.02
CA SER A 107 -11.64 -4.68 -6.00
C SER A 107 -11.19 -6.13 -5.83
N PRO A 108 -12.10 -7.11 -5.76
CA PRO A 108 -11.74 -8.52 -5.80
C PRO A 108 -10.96 -8.85 -7.08
N LEU A 109 -10.02 -9.80 -6.99
CA LEU A 109 -9.35 -10.36 -8.17
C LEU A 109 -10.31 -11.27 -8.94
N SER A 110 -10.22 -11.25 -10.27
CA SER A 110 -11.01 -12.14 -11.11
C SER A 110 -10.49 -13.58 -11.06
N ASN A 111 -11.35 -14.56 -11.35
CA ASN A 111 -10.95 -15.98 -11.45
C ASN A 111 -9.80 -16.22 -12.45
N ILE A 112 -9.70 -15.39 -13.49
CA ILE A 112 -8.61 -15.44 -14.47
C ILE A 112 -7.28 -14.96 -13.85
N GLU A 113 -7.33 -13.94 -13.00
CA GLU A 113 -6.14 -13.46 -12.26
C GLU A 113 -5.70 -14.47 -11.21
N LEU A 114 -6.63 -15.10 -10.50
CA LEU A 114 -6.34 -16.13 -9.50
C LEU A 114 -5.74 -17.41 -10.11
N SER A 115 -6.14 -17.77 -11.33
CA SER A 115 -5.65 -18.98 -12.01
C SER A 115 -4.30 -18.80 -12.72
N LYS A 116 -3.85 -17.55 -12.94
CA LYS A 116 -2.56 -17.25 -13.55
C LYS A 116 -1.41 -17.22 -12.54
N GLY A 117 -1.71 -17.13 -11.25
CA GLY A 117 -0.73 -17.23 -10.17
C GLY A 117 -0.79 -18.61 -9.53
N GLN A 118 0.31 -19.37 -9.56
CA GLN A 118 0.58 -20.28 -8.44
C GLN A 118 0.72 -19.38 -7.21
N LEU A 119 -0.38 -19.22 -6.47
CA LEU A 119 -0.49 -18.25 -5.39
C LEU A 119 0.19 -18.83 -4.15
N ASP A 120 1.47 -18.52 -3.99
CA ASP A 120 2.16 -18.67 -2.71
C ASP A 120 1.44 -17.82 -1.63
N HIS A 121 0.84 -16.69 -2.02
CA HIS A 121 0.08 -15.76 -1.16
C HIS A 121 -1.45 -15.91 -1.26
N GLU A 122 -2.17 -15.79 -0.14
CA GLU A 122 -3.65 -15.80 -0.12
C GLU A 122 -4.22 -14.37 -0.20
N ILE A 123 -3.97 -13.68 -1.32
CA ILE A 123 -4.43 -12.30 -1.54
C ILE A 123 -5.47 -12.29 -2.67
N TYR A 124 -6.71 -11.94 -2.34
CA TYR A 124 -7.87 -12.01 -3.26
C TYR A 124 -8.38 -10.65 -3.74
N TYR A 125 -7.63 -9.57 -3.52
CA TYR A 125 -8.03 -8.21 -3.92
C TYR A 125 -6.89 -7.37 -4.46
N ARG A 126 -7.26 -6.19 -4.98
CA ARG A 126 -6.34 -5.12 -5.33
C ARG A 126 -6.85 -3.77 -4.85
N LEU A 127 -5.96 -2.96 -4.30
CA LEU A 127 -6.16 -1.53 -4.10
C LEU A 127 -6.00 -0.79 -5.43
N LYS A 128 -7.02 -0.02 -5.83
CA LYS A 128 -7.03 0.75 -7.08
C LYS A 128 -6.67 2.20 -6.81
N ASN A 129 -5.99 2.80 -7.79
CA ASN A 129 -5.57 4.20 -7.79
C ASN A 129 -4.81 4.54 -6.51
N GLU A 130 -3.74 3.79 -6.24
CA GLU A 130 -2.82 4.07 -5.13
C GLU A 130 -2.36 5.53 -5.18
N LYS A 131 -2.38 6.19 -4.03
CA LYS A 131 -2.06 7.62 -3.89
C LYS A 131 -0.83 7.85 -3.05
N LEU A 132 -0.66 7.07 -1.99
CA LEU A 132 0.44 7.19 -1.05
C LEU A 132 0.73 5.80 -0.48
N LYS A 133 2.00 5.39 -0.48
CA LYS A 133 2.46 4.11 0.04
C LYS A 133 3.61 4.31 0.99
N PHE A 134 3.58 3.57 2.07
CA PHE A 134 4.67 3.42 3.01
C PHE A 134 5.08 1.95 3.03
N ASP A 135 6.36 1.71 2.85
CA ASP A 135 7.00 0.41 2.99
C ASP A 135 8.12 0.53 4.03
N GLY A 136 8.40 -0.54 4.77
CA GLY A 136 9.48 -0.57 5.75
C GLY A 136 9.10 -0.04 7.13
N LEU A 137 7.80 0.15 7.42
CA LEU A 137 7.34 0.72 8.69
C LEU A 137 7.46 -0.28 9.84
N ASP A 138 7.86 0.20 11.01
CA ASP A 138 7.83 -0.57 12.25
C ASP A 138 6.47 -0.43 12.96
N ILE A 139 5.42 -1.00 12.35
CA ILE A 139 4.03 -0.89 12.82
C ILE A 139 3.27 -2.22 12.88
N ALA A 140 3.92 -3.37 12.73
CA ALA A 140 3.22 -4.66 12.68
C ALA A 140 2.32 -4.91 13.91
N ASP A 141 2.83 -4.62 15.11
CA ASP A 141 2.06 -4.72 16.36
C ASP A 141 0.82 -3.79 16.36
N ASP A 142 0.95 -2.59 15.77
CA ASP A 142 -0.17 -1.65 15.65
C ASP A 142 -1.23 -2.15 14.69
N ILE A 143 -0.81 -2.75 13.57
CA ILE A 143 -1.71 -3.32 12.57
C ILE A 143 -2.54 -4.45 13.19
N GLU A 144 -1.87 -5.44 13.79
CA GLU A 144 -2.54 -6.58 14.44
C GLU A 144 -3.46 -6.12 15.58
N SER A 145 -2.96 -5.27 16.48
CA SER A 145 -3.75 -4.74 17.58
C SER A 145 -4.96 -3.94 17.09
N SER A 146 -4.81 -3.17 16.02
CA SER A 146 -5.90 -2.39 15.42
C SER A 146 -6.98 -3.28 14.82
N PHE A 147 -6.58 -4.36 14.14
CA PHE A 147 -7.53 -5.33 13.61
C PHE A 147 -8.36 -5.97 14.74
N TYR A 148 -7.71 -6.50 15.78
CA TYR A 148 -8.42 -7.07 16.93
C TYR A 148 -9.28 -6.04 17.65
N MET A 149 -8.81 -4.80 17.79
CA MET A 149 -9.58 -3.72 18.40
C MET A 149 -10.83 -3.37 17.59
N LEU A 150 -10.73 -3.37 16.25
CA LEU A 150 -11.87 -3.14 15.38
C LEU A 150 -12.92 -4.24 15.54
N LEU A 151 -12.51 -5.52 15.53
CA LEU A 151 -13.41 -6.65 15.80
C LEU A 151 -14.05 -6.56 17.19
N HIS A 152 -13.28 -6.18 18.20
CA HIS A 152 -13.80 -5.99 19.55
C HIS A 152 -14.83 -4.86 19.62
N SER A 153 -14.58 -3.74 18.93
CA SER A 153 -15.46 -2.56 18.91
C SER A 153 -16.81 -2.84 18.23
N TYR A 154 -16.87 -3.77 17.27
CA TYR A 154 -18.14 -4.21 16.68
C TYR A 154 -19.06 -4.92 17.69
N ILE A 155 -18.51 -5.53 18.73
CA ILE A 155 -19.28 -6.20 19.79
C ILE A 155 -19.51 -5.24 20.96
N HIS A 156 -18.59 -4.29 21.18
CA HIS A 156 -18.58 -3.37 22.31
C HIS A 156 -18.43 -1.91 21.83
N HIS A 157 -19.51 -1.34 21.27
CA HIS A 157 -19.51 -0.01 20.65
C HIS A 157 -19.08 1.13 21.60
N ASP A 158 -19.31 0.99 22.91
CA ASP A 158 -18.94 1.99 23.93
C ASP A 158 -17.48 1.87 24.41
N CYS A 159 -16.70 0.93 23.87
CA CYS A 159 -15.33 0.71 24.28
C CYS A 159 -14.42 1.81 23.73
N LEU A 160 -13.91 2.68 24.61
CA LEU A 160 -12.97 3.75 24.26
C LEU A 160 -11.50 3.27 24.16
N SER A 161 -11.26 1.96 24.23
CA SER A 161 -9.91 1.41 24.10
C SER A 161 -9.39 1.52 22.67
N GLY A 162 -8.06 1.59 22.53
CA GLY A 162 -7.43 1.58 21.21
C GLY A 162 -7.27 2.94 20.54
N LYS A 163 -7.69 4.05 21.16
CA LYS A 163 -7.48 5.41 20.61
C LYS A 163 -6.02 5.75 20.27
N ASP A 164 -5.06 5.12 20.94
CA ASP A 164 -3.62 5.31 20.70
C ASP A 164 -3.07 4.37 19.59
N LEU A 165 -3.90 3.48 19.05
CA LEU A 165 -3.57 2.62 17.92
C LEU A 165 -3.74 3.40 16.62
N GLY A 166 -2.72 3.37 15.77
CA GLY A 166 -2.63 4.19 14.57
C GLY A 166 -3.67 3.82 13.54
N VAL A 167 -3.68 2.54 13.12
CA VAL A 167 -4.59 2.05 12.10
C VAL A 167 -6.04 2.08 12.58
N TYR A 168 -6.32 1.66 13.82
CA TYR A 168 -7.68 1.68 14.36
C TYR A 168 -8.26 3.10 14.38
N SER A 169 -7.56 4.07 14.94
CA SER A 169 -8.03 5.46 14.97
C SER A 169 -8.17 6.04 13.57
N LEU A 170 -7.28 5.68 12.64
CA LEU A 170 -7.37 6.08 11.24
C LEU A 170 -8.66 5.57 10.58
N LEU A 171 -9.05 4.32 10.84
CA LEU A 171 -10.32 3.72 10.39
C LEU A 171 -11.56 4.29 11.10
N ARG A 172 -11.34 5.05 12.19
CA ARG A 172 -12.37 5.83 12.89
C ARG A 172 -12.39 7.31 12.50
N GLY A 173 -11.60 7.69 11.49
CA GLY A 173 -11.54 9.06 10.98
C GLY A 173 -10.59 9.98 11.74
N ASP A 174 -9.72 9.45 12.61
CA ASP A 174 -8.69 10.20 13.33
C ASP A 174 -7.28 9.80 12.86
N ALA A 175 -6.62 10.73 12.17
CA ALA A 175 -5.27 10.53 11.65
C ALA A 175 -4.15 10.77 12.69
N GLU A 176 -4.43 11.41 13.83
CA GLU A 176 -3.35 11.85 14.72
C GLU A 176 -2.52 10.69 15.31
N PRO A 177 -3.11 9.55 15.73
CA PRO A 177 -2.35 8.45 16.29
C PRO A 177 -1.36 7.83 15.31
N ILE A 178 -1.74 7.65 14.04
CA ILE A 178 -0.83 7.13 13.03
C ILE A 178 0.26 8.14 12.68
N LEU A 179 -0.08 9.44 12.57
CA LEU A 179 0.91 10.49 12.33
C LEU A 179 1.94 10.58 13.45
N LYS A 180 1.52 10.41 14.71
CA LYS A 180 2.43 10.35 15.86
C LYS A 180 3.39 9.16 15.78
N LYS A 181 2.92 8.00 15.33
CA LYS A 181 3.76 6.80 15.12
C LYS A 181 4.78 7.00 14.00
N LEU A 182 4.37 7.60 12.88
CA LEU A 182 5.29 7.95 11.79
C LEU A 182 6.38 8.93 12.28
N LYS A 183 5.99 10.00 13.01
CA LYS A 183 6.94 10.94 13.64
C LYS A 183 7.90 10.24 14.60
N ALA A 184 7.42 9.29 15.40
CA ALA A 184 8.26 8.54 16.35
C ALA A 184 9.32 7.67 15.65
N GLN A 185 9.06 7.25 14.41
CA GLN A 185 10.03 6.56 13.55
C GLN A 185 10.97 7.51 12.80
N GLY A 186 10.91 8.82 13.08
CA GLY A 186 11.75 9.84 12.44
C GLY A 186 11.27 10.29 11.06
N ILE A 187 10.05 9.92 10.66
CA ILE A 187 9.46 10.38 9.40
C ILE A 187 8.96 11.81 9.60
N ASP A 188 9.48 12.74 8.79
CA ASP A 188 8.90 14.07 8.68
C ASP A 188 7.56 13.99 7.95
N VAL A 189 6.47 14.36 8.62
CA VAL A 189 5.13 14.30 8.03
C VAL A 189 4.61 15.65 7.57
N ASP A 190 5.37 16.73 7.77
CA ASP A 190 4.91 18.09 7.54
C ASP A 190 5.55 18.72 6.28
N THR A 191 6.66 18.16 5.79
CA THR A 191 7.23 18.51 4.48
C THR A 191 6.35 18.01 3.31
N PRO A 192 6.15 18.81 2.24
CA PRO A 192 5.47 18.36 1.02
C PRO A 192 6.15 17.16 0.38
N LEU A 193 5.37 16.18 -0.10
CA LEU A 193 5.86 14.91 -0.63
C LEU A 193 6.94 15.06 -1.72
N LYS A 194 6.78 16.03 -2.62
CA LYS A 194 7.77 16.32 -3.69
C LYS A 194 9.12 16.81 -3.19
N ASP A 195 9.17 17.35 -1.97
CA ASP A 195 10.36 17.93 -1.36
C ASP A 195 10.98 16.96 -0.32
N MET A 196 10.38 15.78 -0.09
CA MET A 196 10.85 14.78 0.86
C MET A 196 11.94 13.88 0.26
N ALA A 197 13.07 13.75 0.96
CA ALA A 197 14.21 12.96 0.48
C ALA A 197 13.93 11.45 0.36
N ILE A 198 13.05 10.90 1.20
CA ILE A 198 12.70 9.47 1.23
C ILE A 198 11.46 9.13 0.38
N ALA A 199 10.91 10.12 -0.31
CA ALA A 199 9.71 9.97 -1.12
C ALA A 199 10.05 9.96 -2.61
N SER A 200 9.43 9.05 -3.35
CA SER A 200 9.47 9.00 -4.80
C SER A 200 8.06 9.08 -5.38
N GLN A 201 7.93 9.66 -6.57
CA GLN A 201 6.67 9.65 -7.28
C GLN A 201 6.46 8.25 -7.90
N PHE A 202 5.21 7.77 -7.98
CA PHE A 202 4.90 6.60 -8.81
C PHE A 202 5.42 6.79 -10.23
N GLU A 203 6.09 5.77 -10.75
CA GLU A 203 6.45 5.74 -12.17
C GLU A 203 5.18 5.91 -12.99
N ALA A 204 5.16 6.90 -13.88
CA ALA A 204 4.11 6.99 -14.87
C ALA A 204 4.21 5.70 -15.68
N ALA A 205 3.16 4.88 -15.66
CA ALA A 205 3.06 3.73 -16.56
C ALA A 205 3.13 4.27 -18.00
N SER A 206 4.34 4.23 -18.55
CA SER A 206 4.80 4.68 -19.86
C SER A 206 3.84 5.59 -20.65
N GLU A 207 4.03 6.90 -20.55
CA GLU A 207 4.18 7.66 -21.80
C GLU A 207 5.52 7.20 -22.39
N VAL A 208 5.47 6.22 -23.30
CA VAL A 208 6.59 5.92 -24.18
C VAL A 208 6.79 7.15 -25.07
N ILE A 209 7.56 8.12 -24.59
CA ILE A 209 8.21 9.11 -25.45
C ILE A 209 9.44 8.39 -25.99
N ASN A 210 9.24 7.60 -27.04
CA ASN A 210 10.30 7.24 -27.97
C ASN A 210 10.64 8.50 -28.79
N ASP A 211 11.30 9.48 -28.18
CA ASP A 211 12.15 10.43 -28.91
C ASP A 211 13.60 10.07 -28.62
N ALA A 212 13.97 8.83 -28.99
CA ALA A 212 15.35 8.58 -29.36
C ALA A 212 15.58 9.30 -30.71
N PRO A 213 16.58 10.17 -30.85
CA PRO A 213 16.85 10.84 -32.11
C PRO A 213 17.19 9.79 -33.16
N VAL A 214 16.36 9.67 -34.19
CA VAL A 214 16.71 8.94 -35.41
C VAL A 214 17.84 9.72 -36.07
N ILE A 215 19.07 9.24 -35.92
CA ILE A 215 20.20 9.69 -36.73
C ILE A 215 19.98 9.09 -38.12
N ASP A 216 19.48 9.90 -39.04
CA ASP A 216 19.42 9.58 -40.46
C ASP A 216 20.84 9.68 -41.04
N THR A 217 21.56 8.55 -41.07
CA THR A 217 22.84 8.46 -41.79
C THR A 217 22.59 8.51 -43.29
N VAL A 218 22.60 9.73 -43.82
CA VAL A 218 22.72 10.01 -45.26
C VAL A 218 24.12 9.61 -45.72
N GLY A 219 24.21 8.46 -46.38
CA GLY A 219 25.40 8.01 -47.11
C GLY A 219 25.01 7.62 -48.53
N THR A 220 24.93 8.60 -49.44
CA THR A 220 24.78 8.34 -50.87
C THR A 220 26.12 8.20 -51.60
N ALA A 221 26.11 7.25 -52.54
CA ALA A 221 26.97 7.06 -53.71
C ALA A 221 28.31 6.33 -53.45
N ALA A 222 28.71 5.33 -54.23
CA ALA A 222 28.34 5.04 -55.61
C ALA A 222 28.44 3.53 -55.92
N ASN A 223 27.49 3.07 -56.74
CA ASN A 223 27.63 2.27 -57.97
C ASN A 223 28.89 1.38 -58.05
N VAL A 224 28.79 0.10 -58.37
CA VAL A 224 28.56 -0.39 -59.74
C VAL A 224 28.47 -1.92 -59.63
N GLU A 225 27.33 -2.49 -60.06
CA GLU A 225 27.21 -3.66 -60.97
C GLU A 225 27.85 -5.02 -60.54
N ILE A 226 27.34 -6.22 -60.85
CA ILE A 226 26.54 -6.71 -61.98
C ILE A 226 26.15 -8.18 -61.64
N LEU A 227 24.93 -8.55 -62.07
CA LEU A 227 24.46 -9.84 -62.61
C LEU A 227 24.50 -11.17 -61.82
N LEU A 228 23.27 -11.68 -61.68
CA LEU A 228 22.69 -12.97 -62.14
C LEU A 228 23.15 -14.32 -61.56
N ALA A 229 22.16 -14.90 -60.87
CA ALA A 229 21.51 -16.19 -61.15
C ALA A 229 22.35 -17.48 -61.16
N ALA A 230 22.00 -18.38 -60.25
CA ALA A 230 21.50 -19.72 -60.56
C ALA A 230 20.54 -20.17 -59.45
#